data_AF-A0A1F4XLY4-F1
#
_entry.id   AF-A0A1F4XLY4-F1
#
_cell.length_a   1.000
_cell.length_b   1.000
_cell.length_c   1.000
_cell.angle_alpha   90.00
_cell.angle_beta   90.00
_cell.angle_gamma   90.00
#
_symmetry.space_group_name_H-M   'P 1'
#
loop_
_entity.id
_entity.type
_entity.pdbx_description
1 polymer ?
#
loop_
_entity_poly.entity_id
_entity_poly.type
_entity_poly.pdbx_seq_one_letter_code
_entity_poly.pdbx_strand_id
1 'polypeptide(L)'
;MEGIGTPSGAPQVPETQEEKIAKITTQLKTYAEQHKLRGLEGRIQRGLDPAAMLAVKETRDKLDKVAAILGADMKDVESVTDQLHVGAIWALADKLAAGTDPNIQTWIVAAEVTTFGKEKETDLSDQEFLKDLKRIDSLLTDAVQDPNGFATRARENLITSSKEQFELDDDVPVSGLDSGFLAMAVNGHKAGIVKDKAGLLFVGANELNYESLGLRAEVKEDRGRQVTFYVDEEGNDVVKKLYPGFAIVLNGDLEVAKKLARSGMRKAESDRLFRGVSGASQIKEE
;
A
#
# COMPACT_ATOMS: atom_id res chain seq x y z
N MET A 1 15.79 29.80 -54.81
CA MET A 1 16.21 29.29 -53.50
C MET A 1 15.75 30.30 -52.47
N GLU A 2 14.57 30.09 -51.91
CA GLU A 2 14.04 30.91 -50.81
C GLU A 2 14.33 30.17 -49.51
N GLY A 3 15.01 30.87 -48.59
CA GLY A 3 15.39 30.33 -47.29
C GLY A 3 14.16 30.23 -46.39
N ILE A 4 13.87 29.01 -45.94
CA ILE A 4 12.86 28.73 -44.93
C ILE A 4 13.48 29.10 -43.58
N GLY A 5 13.11 30.28 -43.06
CA GLY A 5 13.40 30.66 -41.68
C GLY A 5 12.53 29.86 -40.73
N THR A 6 13.13 28.99 -39.92
CA THR A 6 12.48 28.34 -38.78
C THR A 6 12.05 29.39 -37.75
N PRO A 7 10.84 29.32 -37.18
CA PRO A 7 10.44 30.23 -36.11
C PRO A 7 11.21 29.88 -34.83
N SER A 8 11.92 30.89 -34.32
CA SER A 8 12.53 30.89 -33.00
C SER A 8 11.47 30.58 -31.94
N GLY A 9 11.60 29.46 -31.23
CA GLY A 9 10.77 29.14 -30.08
C GLY A 9 10.91 30.25 -29.04
N ALA A 10 9.80 30.86 -28.65
CA ALA A 10 9.78 31.81 -27.54
C ALA A 10 10.30 31.11 -26.26
N PRO A 11 11.13 31.77 -25.44
CA PRO A 11 11.54 31.20 -24.16
C PRO A 11 10.30 30.93 -23.31
N GLN A 12 10.10 29.67 -22.92
CA GLN A 12 9.03 29.30 -21.99
C GLN A 12 9.31 30.01 -20.66
N VAL A 13 8.34 30.82 -20.21
CA VAL A 13 8.37 31.40 -18.86
C VAL A 13 8.40 30.23 -17.86
N PRO A 14 9.29 30.24 -16.86
CA PRO A 14 9.33 29.18 -15.86
C PRO A 14 7.99 29.13 -15.11
N GLU A 15 7.43 27.92 -14.97
CA GLU A 15 6.24 27.67 -14.15
C GLU A 15 6.48 28.14 -12.70
N THR A 16 5.52 28.86 -12.14
CA THR A 16 5.57 29.29 -10.73
C THR A 16 5.32 28.10 -9.79
N GLN A 17 5.66 28.25 -8.51
CA GLN A 17 5.41 27.21 -7.50
C GLN A 17 3.92 26.88 -7.38
N GLU A 18 3.06 27.92 -7.36
CA GLU A 18 1.61 27.77 -7.26
C GLU A 18 1.03 27.05 -8.48
N GLU A 19 1.46 27.42 -9.69
CA GLU A 19 1.03 26.75 -10.93
C GLU A 19 1.42 25.28 -10.93
N LYS A 20 2.65 24.97 -10.50
CA LYS A 20 3.15 23.59 -10.41
C LYS A 20 2.32 22.74 -9.44
N ILE A 21 2.04 23.27 -8.25
CA ILE A 21 1.24 22.56 -7.24
C ILE A 21 -0.20 22.39 -7.71
N ALA A 22 -0.80 23.41 -8.33
CA ALA A 22 -2.15 23.34 -8.88
C ALA A 22 -2.25 22.29 -10.01
N LYS A 23 -1.25 22.22 -10.88
CA LYS A 23 -1.14 21.20 -11.95
C LYS A 23 -1.09 19.80 -11.36
N ILE A 24 -0.20 19.55 -10.40
CA ILE A 24 -0.07 18.25 -9.72
C ILE A 24 -1.38 17.89 -9.01
N THR A 25 -1.99 18.83 -8.30
CA THR A 25 -3.28 18.63 -7.62
C THR A 25 -4.37 18.21 -8.60
N THR A 26 -4.42 18.83 -9.78
CA THR A 26 -5.36 18.46 -10.85
C THR A 26 -5.13 17.03 -11.35
N GLN A 27 -3.85 16.64 -11.55
CA GLN A 27 -3.48 15.29 -11.95
C GLN A 27 -3.90 14.26 -10.90
N LEU A 28 -3.62 14.52 -9.61
CA LEU A 28 -4.02 13.65 -8.50
C LEU A 28 -5.53 13.46 -8.44
N LYS A 29 -6.32 14.53 -8.57
CA LYS A 29 -7.79 14.46 -8.59
C LYS A 29 -8.31 13.64 -9.77
N THR A 30 -7.75 13.87 -10.96
CA THR A 30 -8.16 13.15 -12.17
C THR A 30 -7.90 11.65 -12.04
N TYR A 31 -6.71 11.28 -11.57
CA TYR A 31 -6.36 9.87 -11.33
C TYR A 31 -7.23 9.25 -10.22
N ALA A 32 -7.46 9.98 -9.13
CA ALA A 32 -8.33 9.55 -8.03
C ALA A 32 -9.76 9.24 -8.50
N GLU A 33 -10.33 10.06 -9.38
CA GLU A 33 -11.66 9.84 -9.95
C GLU A 33 -11.69 8.62 -10.87
N GLN A 34 -10.69 8.45 -11.72
CA GLN A 34 -10.58 7.33 -12.65
C GLN A 34 -10.41 5.98 -11.93
N HIS A 35 -9.57 5.95 -10.90
CA HIS A 35 -9.21 4.73 -10.15
C HIS A 35 -10.01 4.55 -8.84
N LYS A 36 -10.95 5.46 -8.55
CA LYS A 36 -11.77 5.48 -7.31
C LYS A 36 -10.95 5.55 -6.01
N LEU A 37 -9.79 6.22 -6.05
CA LEU A 37 -8.88 6.40 -4.91
C LEU A 37 -9.14 7.74 -4.20
N ARG A 38 -10.17 7.78 -3.35
CA ARG A 38 -10.55 9.00 -2.64
C ARG A 38 -9.43 9.52 -1.72
N GLY A 39 -9.20 10.84 -1.73
CA GLY A 39 -8.24 11.49 -0.83
C GLY A 39 -6.80 11.52 -1.34
N LEU A 40 -6.53 11.03 -2.56
CA LEU A 40 -5.20 11.05 -3.17
C LEU A 40 -4.67 12.48 -3.37
N GLU A 41 -5.55 13.47 -3.51
CA GLU A 41 -5.18 14.89 -3.57
C GLU A 41 -4.46 15.39 -2.31
N GLY A 42 -4.68 14.74 -1.16
CA GLY A 42 -3.97 15.02 0.09
C GLY A 42 -2.46 14.69 0.03
N ARG A 43 -1.99 14.04 -1.03
CA ARG A 43 -0.56 13.71 -1.22
C ARG A 43 0.32 14.93 -1.49
N ILE A 44 -0.26 16.08 -1.84
CA ILE A 44 0.47 17.36 -1.80
C ILE A 44 1.02 17.65 -0.40
N GLN A 45 0.26 17.30 0.65
CA GLN A 45 0.67 17.54 2.04
C GLN A 45 1.50 16.37 2.61
N ARG A 46 1.45 15.17 2.03
CA ARG A 46 2.10 13.98 2.62
C ARG A 46 3.30 13.43 1.83
N GLY A 47 3.58 14.03 0.67
CA GLY A 47 4.51 13.49 -0.33
C GLY A 47 3.83 12.44 -1.22
N LEU A 48 4.47 12.14 -2.35
CA LEU A 48 3.92 11.19 -3.32
C LEU A 48 4.17 9.74 -2.86
N ASP A 49 3.08 9.01 -2.61
CA ASP A 49 3.10 7.55 -2.52
C ASP A 49 3.09 6.92 -3.93
N PRO A 50 3.18 5.59 -4.07
CA PRO A 50 3.18 4.95 -5.39
C PRO A 50 1.97 5.34 -6.26
N ALA A 51 0.77 5.43 -5.68
CA ALA A 51 -0.43 5.87 -6.41
C ALA A 51 -0.30 7.30 -6.93
N ALA A 52 0.19 8.22 -6.11
CA ALA A 52 0.41 9.60 -6.50
C ALA A 52 1.53 9.75 -7.54
N MET A 53 2.59 8.92 -7.49
CA MET A 53 3.62 8.92 -8.53
C MET A 53 3.09 8.43 -9.89
N LEU A 54 2.14 7.49 -9.91
CA LEU A 54 1.47 7.06 -11.15
C LEU A 54 0.50 8.12 -11.69
N ALA A 55 -0.09 8.93 -10.81
CA ALA A 55 -0.96 10.04 -11.18
C ALA A 55 -0.20 11.22 -11.79
N VAL A 56 1.00 11.53 -11.28
CA VAL A 56 1.80 12.66 -11.73
C VAL A 56 2.58 12.28 -12.98
N LYS A 57 2.37 13.04 -14.07
CA LYS A 57 2.91 12.69 -15.40
C LYS A 57 4.43 12.52 -15.38
N GLU A 58 5.14 13.46 -14.77
CA GLU A 58 6.60 13.49 -14.76
C GLU A 58 7.21 12.27 -14.04
N THR A 59 6.60 11.80 -12.97
CA THR A 59 7.03 10.59 -12.24
C THR A 59 6.55 9.33 -12.94
N ARG A 60 5.34 9.33 -13.51
CA ARG A 60 4.80 8.23 -14.32
C ARG A 60 5.69 7.92 -15.53
N ASP A 61 6.09 8.94 -16.29
CA ASP A 61 6.94 8.77 -17.48
C ASP A 61 8.28 8.08 -17.14
N LYS A 62 8.77 8.21 -15.89
CA LYS A 62 9.97 7.50 -15.41
C LYS A 62 9.67 6.08 -14.96
N LEU A 63 8.55 5.88 -14.24
CA LEU A 63 8.10 4.55 -13.85
C LEU A 63 7.77 3.68 -15.08
N ASP A 64 7.20 4.24 -16.14
CA ASP A 64 6.96 3.56 -17.42
C ASP A 64 8.26 2.99 -18.02
N LYS A 65 9.36 3.76 -17.94
CA LYS A 65 10.68 3.31 -18.42
C LYS A 65 11.26 2.18 -17.55
N VAL A 66 11.12 2.30 -16.23
CA VAL A 66 11.53 1.25 -15.30
C VAL A 66 10.73 -0.02 -15.56
N ALA A 67 9.41 0.08 -15.66
CA ALA A 67 8.50 -1.02 -15.94
C ALA A 67 8.85 -1.74 -17.25
N ALA A 68 9.07 -0.99 -18.33
CA ALA A 68 9.44 -1.56 -19.62
C ALA A 68 10.73 -2.41 -19.56
N ILE A 69 11.72 -1.99 -18.77
CA ILE A 69 12.99 -2.72 -18.62
C ILE A 69 12.83 -3.93 -17.69
N LEU A 70 12.04 -3.82 -16.63
CA LEU A 70 11.72 -4.93 -15.72
C LEU A 70 10.77 -5.96 -16.35
N GLY A 71 10.14 -5.63 -17.50
CA GLY A 71 9.18 -6.50 -18.17
C GLY A 71 7.78 -6.47 -17.56
N ALA A 72 7.41 -5.36 -16.92
CA ALA A 72 6.10 -5.13 -16.31
C ALA A 72 5.11 -4.50 -17.31
N ASP A 73 3.81 -4.83 -17.16
CA ASP A 73 2.72 -4.11 -17.82
C ASP A 73 2.24 -3.00 -16.88
N MET A 74 2.27 -1.75 -17.34
CA MET A 74 1.85 -0.61 -16.53
C MET A 74 0.40 -0.68 -16.07
N LYS A 75 -0.51 -1.33 -16.82
CA LYS A 75 -1.89 -1.55 -16.36
C LYS A 75 -1.96 -2.48 -15.16
N ASP A 76 -1.09 -3.49 -15.13
CA ASP A 76 -1.01 -4.41 -14.00
C ASP A 76 -0.32 -3.76 -12.80
N VAL A 77 0.68 -2.89 -13.03
CA VAL A 77 1.30 -2.06 -11.97
C VAL A 77 0.27 -1.12 -11.35
N GLU A 78 -0.56 -0.46 -12.16
CA GLU A 78 -1.69 0.35 -11.67
C GLU A 78 -2.66 -0.51 -10.86
N SER A 79 -3.05 -1.68 -11.36
CA SER A 79 -3.96 -2.59 -10.65
C SER A 79 -3.42 -3.03 -9.29
N VAL A 80 -2.12 -3.36 -9.22
CA VAL A 80 -1.43 -3.69 -7.96
C VAL A 80 -1.45 -2.48 -7.02
N THR A 81 -1.15 -1.29 -7.56
CA THR A 81 -1.10 -0.05 -6.77
C THR A 81 -2.45 0.29 -6.19
N ASP A 82 -3.52 0.22 -6.99
CA ASP A 82 -4.89 0.49 -6.56
C ASP A 82 -5.31 -0.49 -5.47
N GLN A 83 -5.05 -1.79 -5.66
CA GLN A 83 -5.32 -2.84 -4.67
C GLN A 83 -4.62 -2.57 -3.34
N LEU A 84 -3.34 -2.22 -3.38
CA LEU A 84 -2.56 -1.91 -2.17
C LEU A 84 -3.03 -0.61 -1.51
N HIS A 85 -3.42 0.40 -2.30
CA HIS A 85 -3.93 1.68 -1.80
C HIS A 85 -5.25 1.51 -1.05
N VAL A 86 -6.15 0.63 -1.52
CA VAL A 86 -7.45 0.36 -0.87
C VAL A 86 -7.41 -0.74 0.18
N GLY A 87 -6.23 -1.26 0.53
CA GLY A 87 -6.04 -2.15 1.67
C GLY A 87 -6.10 -3.65 1.36
N ALA A 88 -5.99 -4.08 0.09
CA ALA A 88 -5.90 -5.50 -0.29
C ALA A 88 -4.51 -6.12 -0.04
N ILE A 89 -3.79 -5.61 0.96
CA ILE A 89 -2.39 -5.92 1.25
C ILE A 89 -2.14 -7.41 1.52
N TRP A 90 -3.08 -8.06 2.21
CA TRP A 90 -2.99 -9.47 2.58
C TRP A 90 -3.18 -10.42 1.41
N ALA A 91 -4.01 -10.04 0.44
CA ALA A 91 -4.21 -10.82 -0.79
C ALA A 91 -2.93 -10.86 -1.65
N LEU A 92 -2.12 -9.80 -1.57
CA LEU A 92 -0.87 -9.67 -2.31
C LEU A 92 0.38 -10.08 -1.52
N ALA A 93 0.25 -10.46 -0.24
CA ALA A 93 1.39 -10.74 0.64
C ALA A 93 2.37 -11.80 0.09
N ASP A 94 1.90 -12.85 -0.61
CA ASP A 94 2.83 -13.84 -1.20
C ASP A 94 3.65 -13.23 -2.34
N LYS A 95 2.99 -12.42 -3.18
CA LYS A 95 3.63 -11.75 -4.30
C LYS A 95 4.62 -10.69 -3.80
N LEU A 96 4.23 -9.91 -2.78
CA LEU A 96 5.07 -8.93 -2.12
C LEU A 96 6.32 -9.58 -1.52
N ALA A 97 6.16 -10.68 -0.79
CA ALA A 97 7.28 -11.40 -0.18
C ALA A 97 8.20 -12.06 -1.22
N ALA A 98 7.60 -12.65 -2.26
CA ALA A 98 8.37 -13.24 -3.36
C ALA A 98 9.16 -12.18 -4.13
N GLY A 99 8.58 -10.99 -4.38
CA GLY A 99 9.28 -9.85 -5.00
C GLY A 99 9.94 -10.15 -6.35
N THR A 100 9.45 -11.16 -7.08
CA THR A 100 9.97 -11.60 -8.39
C THR A 100 9.02 -11.31 -9.54
N ASP A 101 7.76 -10.98 -9.26
CA ASP A 101 6.78 -10.56 -10.26
C ASP A 101 7.17 -9.15 -10.76
N PRO A 102 7.36 -8.93 -12.08
CA PRO A 102 7.79 -7.63 -12.61
C PRO A 102 6.92 -6.46 -12.16
N ASN A 103 5.60 -6.65 -12.08
CA ASN A 103 4.68 -5.58 -11.69
C ASN A 103 4.87 -5.21 -10.21
N ILE A 104 5.12 -6.21 -9.36
CA ILE A 104 5.45 -6.00 -7.95
C ILE A 104 6.83 -5.36 -7.81
N GLN A 105 7.81 -5.73 -8.63
CA GLN A 105 9.14 -5.11 -8.61
C GLN A 105 9.06 -3.62 -8.97
N THR A 106 8.31 -3.25 -10.00
CA THR A 106 8.06 -1.84 -10.33
C THR A 106 7.37 -1.11 -9.17
N TRP A 107 6.39 -1.73 -8.52
CA TRP A 107 5.74 -1.15 -7.35
C TRP A 107 6.72 -0.96 -6.17
N ILE A 108 7.60 -1.94 -5.91
CA ILE A 108 8.65 -1.87 -4.88
C ILE A 108 9.62 -0.72 -5.17
N VAL A 109 9.99 -0.49 -6.43
CA VAL A 109 10.80 0.68 -6.82
C VAL A 109 10.07 1.97 -6.46
N ALA A 110 8.80 2.11 -6.80
CA ALA A 110 8.02 3.30 -6.43
C ALA A 110 7.92 3.48 -4.90
N ALA A 111 7.72 2.39 -4.16
CA ALA A 111 7.66 2.41 -2.70
C ALA A 111 8.98 2.84 -2.05
N GLU A 112 10.12 2.35 -2.56
CA GLU A 112 11.45 2.77 -2.12
C GLU A 112 11.69 4.26 -2.41
N VAL A 113 11.30 4.74 -3.59
CA VAL A 113 11.41 6.17 -3.94
C VAL A 113 10.60 7.03 -2.96
N THR A 114 9.45 6.56 -2.48
CA THR A 114 8.66 7.29 -1.48
C THR A 114 9.44 7.49 -0.19
N THR A 115 10.10 6.43 0.31
CA THR A 115 10.62 6.38 1.70
C THR A 115 12.12 6.66 1.81
N PHE A 116 12.93 6.26 0.81
CA PHE A 116 14.38 6.33 0.89
C PHE A 116 14.89 7.79 0.96
N GLY A 117 15.61 8.10 2.04
CA GLY A 117 16.13 9.46 2.28
C GLY A 117 15.04 10.50 2.57
N LYS A 118 13.80 10.08 2.90
CA LYS A 118 12.75 11.00 3.33
C LYS A 118 13.05 11.48 4.76
N GLU A 119 13.14 12.81 4.94
CA GLU A 119 13.54 13.43 6.20
C GLU A 119 12.37 13.57 7.20
N LYS A 120 11.11 13.56 6.73
CA LYS A 120 9.93 13.94 7.51
C LYS A 120 8.69 13.14 7.10
N GLU A 121 7.93 12.62 8.08
CA GLU A 121 6.68 11.86 7.87
C GLU A 121 5.41 12.64 8.28
N THR A 122 5.54 13.92 8.63
CA THR A 122 4.39 14.79 8.95
C THR A 122 3.93 15.56 7.71
N ASP A 123 2.83 16.31 7.85
CA ASP A 123 2.37 17.21 6.80
C ASP A 123 3.49 18.19 6.38
N LEU A 124 3.58 18.38 5.07
CA LEU A 124 4.54 19.21 4.34
C LEU A 124 3.87 20.53 3.95
N SER A 125 4.61 21.61 4.06
CA SER A 125 4.33 22.86 3.33
C SER A 125 4.61 22.70 1.83
N ASP A 126 4.09 23.60 1.02
CA ASP A 126 4.30 23.64 -0.43
C ASP A 126 5.78 23.62 -0.84
N GLN A 127 6.64 24.35 -0.10
CA GLN A 127 8.08 24.34 -0.35
C GLN A 127 8.74 23.01 0.03
N GLU A 128 8.34 22.41 1.15
CA GLU A 128 8.82 21.09 1.57
C GLU A 128 8.37 20.02 0.56
N PHE A 129 7.13 20.09 0.06
CA PHE A 129 6.63 19.21 -0.99
C PHE A 129 7.46 19.33 -2.28
N LEU A 130 7.75 20.54 -2.74
CA LEU A 130 8.58 20.73 -3.94
C LEU A 130 10.04 20.29 -3.74
N LYS A 131 10.58 20.37 -2.52
CA LYS A 131 11.89 19.78 -2.17
C LYS A 131 11.82 18.26 -2.24
N ASP A 132 10.79 17.65 -1.66
CA ASP A 132 10.58 16.20 -1.68
C ASP A 132 10.38 15.68 -3.12
N LEU A 133 9.64 16.42 -3.94
CA LEU A 133 9.45 16.09 -5.36
C LEU A 133 10.77 16.06 -6.12
N LYS A 134 11.75 16.92 -5.81
CA LYS A 134 13.10 16.87 -6.42
C LYS A 134 13.88 15.64 -5.96
N ARG A 135 13.74 15.22 -4.70
CA ARG A 135 14.33 13.98 -4.19
C ARG A 135 13.75 12.77 -4.94
N ILE A 136 12.44 12.70 -5.05
CA ILE A 136 11.71 11.67 -5.81
C ILE A 136 12.19 11.65 -7.27
N ASP A 137 12.29 12.82 -7.91
CA ASP A 137 12.75 12.96 -9.28
C ASP A 137 14.18 12.42 -9.49
N SER A 138 15.08 12.69 -8.54
CA SER A 138 16.45 12.18 -8.53
C SER A 138 16.47 10.66 -8.40
N LEU A 139 15.77 10.09 -7.41
CA LEU A 139 15.73 8.64 -7.18
C LEU A 139 15.11 7.88 -8.36
N LEU A 140 14.06 8.43 -8.98
CA LEU A 140 13.50 7.85 -10.21
C LEU A 140 14.48 7.95 -11.39
N THR A 141 15.33 8.98 -11.43
CA THR A 141 16.38 9.08 -12.45
C THR A 141 17.42 7.99 -12.26
N ASP A 142 17.85 7.75 -11.02
CA ASP A 142 18.76 6.65 -10.68
C ASP A 142 18.13 5.29 -11.01
N ALA A 143 16.85 5.10 -10.69
CA ALA A 143 16.10 3.90 -11.03
C ALA A 143 15.98 3.68 -12.55
N VAL A 144 15.85 4.75 -13.35
CA VAL A 144 15.86 4.65 -14.83
C VAL A 144 17.24 4.27 -15.37
N GLN A 145 18.33 4.72 -14.72
CA GLN A 145 19.70 4.42 -15.16
C GLN A 145 20.12 2.98 -14.87
N ASP A 146 19.66 2.40 -13.74
CA ASP A 146 19.92 1.02 -13.34
C ASP A 146 18.65 0.35 -12.77
N PRO A 147 17.65 0.00 -13.61
CA PRO A 147 16.38 -0.53 -13.10
C PRO A 147 16.51 -1.84 -12.33
N ASN A 148 17.31 -2.78 -12.84
CA ASN A 148 17.47 -4.10 -12.21
C ASN A 148 18.25 -3.99 -10.89
N GLY A 149 19.34 -3.23 -10.85
CA GLY A 149 20.10 -3.04 -9.63
C GLY A 149 19.33 -2.20 -8.60
N PHE A 150 18.60 -1.17 -9.03
CA PHE A 150 17.72 -0.40 -8.14
C PHE A 150 16.61 -1.26 -7.56
N ALA A 151 15.89 -2.04 -8.37
CA ALA A 151 14.82 -2.93 -7.90
C ALA A 151 15.33 -3.98 -6.90
N THR A 152 16.54 -4.51 -7.13
CA THR A 152 17.18 -5.46 -6.20
C THR A 152 17.45 -4.80 -4.85
N ARG A 153 18.11 -3.62 -4.85
CA ARG A 153 18.40 -2.87 -3.62
C ARG A 153 17.13 -2.41 -2.90
N ALA A 154 16.14 -1.92 -3.64
CA ALA A 154 14.85 -1.50 -3.12
C ALA A 154 14.14 -2.66 -2.38
N ARG A 155 14.17 -3.87 -2.97
CA ARG A 155 13.63 -5.07 -2.32
C ARG A 155 14.39 -5.41 -1.04
N GLU A 156 15.72 -5.41 -1.08
CA GLU A 156 16.55 -5.70 0.10
C GLU A 156 16.32 -4.69 1.23
N ASN A 157 16.25 -3.41 0.90
CA ASN A 157 15.96 -2.33 1.84
C ASN A 157 14.55 -2.47 2.43
N LEU A 158 13.55 -2.72 1.59
CA LEU A 158 12.17 -2.89 2.04
C LEU A 158 12.04 -4.11 2.96
N ILE A 159 12.65 -5.25 2.65
CA ILE A 159 12.63 -6.45 3.51
C ILE A 159 13.39 -6.20 4.81
N THR A 160 14.57 -5.57 4.75
CA THR A 160 15.39 -5.34 5.93
C THR A 160 14.72 -4.36 6.89
N SER A 161 14.31 -3.19 6.39
CA SER A 161 13.65 -2.15 7.19
C SER A 161 12.29 -2.60 7.72
N SER A 162 11.56 -3.46 7.02
CA SER A 162 10.26 -3.97 7.50
C SER A 162 10.38 -4.95 8.65
N LYS A 163 11.44 -5.77 8.72
CA LYS A 163 11.65 -6.71 9.83
C LYS A 163 11.82 -6.02 11.18
N GLU A 164 12.31 -4.78 11.19
CA GLU A 164 12.48 -3.98 12.40
C GLU A 164 11.17 -3.30 12.84
N GLN A 165 10.12 -3.34 12.00
CA GLN A 165 8.85 -2.66 12.25
C GLN A 165 7.82 -3.52 12.96
N PHE A 166 8.07 -4.81 13.18
CA PHE A 166 7.17 -5.70 13.90
C PHE A 166 7.92 -6.79 14.66
N GLU A 167 7.27 -7.39 15.64
CA GLU A 167 7.75 -8.55 16.39
C GLU A 167 6.75 -9.71 16.24
N LEU A 168 7.21 -10.94 16.48
CA LEU A 168 6.33 -12.10 16.57
C LEU A 168 5.96 -12.36 18.03
N ASP A 169 4.67 -12.29 18.34
CA ASP A 169 4.08 -12.63 19.65
C ASP A 169 3.28 -13.93 19.47
N ASP A 170 3.81 -15.03 20.02
CA ASP A 170 3.29 -16.40 19.95
C ASP A 170 3.07 -17.02 18.55
N ASP A 171 3.37 -16.31 17.46
CA ASP A 171 3.18 -16.64 16.02
C ASP A 171 2.52 -15.50 15.24
N VAL A 172 1.91 -14.54 15.94
CA VAL A 172 1.23 -13.39 15.34
C VAL A 172 2.20 -12.22 15.21
N PRO A 173 2.35 -11.60 14.02
CA PRO A 173 3.15 -10.40 13.89
C PRO A 173 2.39 -9.19 14.44
N VAL A 174 3.09 -8.41 15.25
CA VAL A 174 2.55 -7.25 15.97
C VAL A 174 3.47 -6.06 15.77
N SER A 175 2.91 -4.90 15.43
CA SER A 175 3.64 -3.66 15.22
C SER A 175 3.05 -2.51 16.02
N GLY A 176 3.89 -1.59 16.47
CA GLY A 176 3.45 -0.30 17.03
C GLY A 176 3.51 0.86 16.04
N LEU A 177 3.71 0.57 14.75
CA LEU A 177 3.88 1.56 13.69
C LEU A 177 2.72 1.48 12.70
N ASP A 178 2.29 2.62 12.19
CA ASP A 178 1.20 2.72 11.21
C ASP A 178 1.49 1.93 9.91
N SER A 179 2.77 1.79 9.56
CA SER A 179 3.26 1.00 8.41
C SER A 179 3.31 -0.51 8.67
N GLY A 180 2.93 -0.96 9.88
CA GLY A 180 3.11 -2.34 10.34
C GLY A 180 2.51 -3.41 9.41
N PHE A 181 1.30 -3.21 8.89
CA PHE A 181 0.70 -4.21 7.99
C PHE A 181 1.48 -4.42 6.70
N LEU A 182 2.04 -3.36 6.12
CA LEU A 182 2.89 -3.50 4.93
C LEU A 182 4.18 -4.23 5.27
N ALA A 183 4.79 -3.88 6.40
CA ALA A 183 6.00 -4.54 6.86
C ALA A 183 5.78 -6.06 7.04
N MET A 184 4.64 -6.45 7.63
CA MET A 184 4.26 -7.84 7.81
C MET A 184 3.99 -8.56 6.48
N ALA A 185 3.23 -7.94 5.58
CA ALA A 185 2.87 -8.53 4.29
C ALA A 185 4.08 -8.72 3.37
N VAL A 186 5.02 -7.78 3.36
CA VAL A 186 6.32 -7.90 2.65
C VAL A 186 7.15 -9.06 3.20
N ASN A 187 7.00 -9.40 4.48
CA ASN A 187 7.65 -10.57 5.08
C ASN A 187 6.80 -11.85 4.95
N GLY A 188 5.73 -11.82 4.15
CA GLY A 188 4.91 -12.98 3.81
C GLY A 188 3.83 -13.32 4.81
N HIS A 189 3.64 -12.51 5.86
CA HIS A 189 2.55 -12.73 6.81
C HIS A 189 1.19 -12.42 6.17
N LYS A 190 0.18 -13.22 6.53
CA LYS A 190 -1.19 -13.14 5.96
C LYS A 190 -2.20 -12.44 6.85
N ALA A 191 -1.80 -12.16 8.07
CA ALA A 191 -2.55 -11.36 9.02
C ALA A 191 -1.57 -10.74 10.02
N GLY A 192 -2.03 -9.75 10.77
CA GLY A 192 -1.24 -9.13 11.81
C GLY A 192 -2.00 -8.08 12.61
N ILE A 193 -1.29 -7.49 13.58
CA ILE A 193 -1.86 -6.54 14.54
C ILE A 193 -1.04 -5.25 14.55
N VAL A 194 -1.69 -4.10 14.41
CA VAL A 194 -1.07 -2.79 14.65
C VAL A 194 -1.65 -2.20 15.93
N LYS A 195 -0.77 -1.81 16.86
CA LYS A 195 -1.08 -1.12 18.12
C LYS A 195 -1.00 0.39 17.88
N ASP A 196 -2.08 1.12 18.13
CA ASP A 196 -1.99 2.58 18.15
C ASP A 196 -1.56 3.12 19.53
N LYS A 197 -1.28 4.42 19.57
CA LYS A 197 -0.87 5.12 20.80
C LYS A 197 -1.98 5.22 21.85
N ALA A 198 -3.24 5.05 21.46
CA ALA A 198 -4.39 5.08 22.36
C ALA A 198 -4.69 3.71 22.98
N GLY A 199 -3.95 2.66 22.61
CA GLY A 199 -4.14 1.30 23.09
C GLY A 199 -5.17 0.50 22.28
N LEU A 200 -5.66 1.03 21.16
CA LEU A 200 -6.50 0.28 20.23
C LEU A 200 -5.64 -0.69 19.42
N LEU A 201 -6.19 -1.88 19.16
CA LEU A 201 -5.53 -2.90 18.36
C LEU A 201 -6.27 -3.07 17.04
N PHE A 202 -5.59 -2.78 15.95
CA PHE A 202 -6.09 -2.97 14.60
C PHE A 202 -5.66 -4.34 14.11
N VAL A 203 -6.62 -5.19 13.73
CA VAL A 203 -6.36 -6.53 13.23
C VAL A 203 -6.68 -6.57 11.74
N GLY A 204 -5.69 -6.95 10.94
CA GLY A 204 -5.81 -7.08 9.49
C GLY A 204 -5.58 -8.51 9.02
N ALA A 205 -6.40 -8.96 8.06
CA ALA A 205 -6.20 -10.16 7.26
C ALA A 205 -6.96 -10.03 5.93
N ASN A 206 -6.85 -11.01 5.03
CA ASN A 206 -7.75 -11.06 3.86
C ASN A 206 -9.22 -11.22 4.29
N GLU A 207 -9.45 -12.07 5.29
CA GLU A 207 -10.74 -12.24 5.94
C GLU A 207 -10.54 -12.69 7.39
N LEU A 208 -11.39 -12.24 8.30
CA LEU A 208 -11.37 -12.60 9.71
C LEU A 208 -12.59 -13.45 10.07
N ASN A 209 -12.38 -14.49 10.88
CA ASN A 209 -13.47 -15.27 11.44
C ASN A 209 -13.82 -14.75 12.84
N TYR A 210 -14.83 -13.87 12.90
CA TYR A 210 -15.29 -13.28 14.14
C TYR A 210 -16.08 -14.25 15.04
N GLU A 211 -16.68 -15.30 14.47
CA GLU A 211 -17.37 -16.33 15.27
C GLU A 211 -16.42 -17.05 16.21
N SER A 212 -15.13 -17.14 15.82
CA SER A 212 -14.08 -17.71 16.66
C SER A 212 -13.93 -17.00 18.02
N LEU A 213 -14.42 -15.76 18.16
CA LEU A 213 -14.35 -15.03 19.42
C LEU A 213 -15.31 -15.57 20.48
N GLY A 214 -16.43 -16.17 20.09
CA GLY A 214 -17.50 -16.54 21.02
C GLY A 214 -18.29 -15.34 21.56
N LEU A 215 -18.17 -14.18 20.90
CA LEU A 215 -18.86 -12.94 21.27
C LEU A 215 -20.18 -12.80 20.50
N ARG A 216 -21.13 -12.07 21.09
CA ARG A 216 -22.42 -11.79 20.46
C ARG A 216 -22.29 -10.62 19.48
N ALA A 217 -22.83 -10.76 18.28
CA ALA A 217 -22.85 -9.67 17.29
C ALA A 217 -24.05 -8.73 17.52
N GLU A 218 -23.78 -7.43 17.50
CA GLU A 218 -24.78 -6.35 17.52
C GLU A 218 -24.51 -5.37 16.38
N VAL A 219 -25.57 -4.92 15.70
CA VAL A 219 -25.45 -3.85 14.70
C VAL A 219 -25.82 -2.53 15.34
N LYS A 220 -24.91 -1.56 15.31
CA LYS A 220 -25.06 -0.24 15.91
C LYS A 220 -24.77 0.86 14.88
N GLU A 221 -25.35 2.03 15.08
CA GLU A 221 -25.00 3.23 14.33
C GLU A 221 -23.65 3.75 14.83
N ASP A 222 -22.73 4.05 13.91
CA ASP A 222 -21.41 4.62 14.17
C ASP A 222 -21.04 5.60 13.06
N ARG A 223 -21.05 6.90 13.37
CA ARG A 223 -20.62 8.00 12.47
C ARG A 223 -21.36 8.00 11.12
N GLY A 224 -22.67 7.83 11.14
CA GLY A 224 -23.57 7.87 9.99
C GLY A 224 -23.69 6.55 9.22
N ARG A 225 -23.15 5.44 9.74
CA ARG A 225 -23.23 4.11 9.11
C ARG A 225 -23.56 3.03 10.12
N GLN A 226 -24.20 1.96 9.65
CA GLN A 226 -24.45 0.76 10.44
C GLN A 226 -23.17 -0.09 10.46
N VAL A 227 -22.69 -0.44 11.66
CA VAL A 227 -21.45 -1.18 11.88
C VAL A 227 -21.74 -2.34 12.84
N THR A 228 -21.12 -3.49 12.60
CA THR A 228 -21.21 -4.65 13.50
C THR A 228 -20.17 -4.54 14.61
N PHE A 229 -20.64 -4.61 15.85
CA PHE A 229 -19.84 -4.76 17.05
C PHE A 229 -20.01 -6.18 17.59
N TYR A 230 -18.94 -6.72 18.18
CA TYR A 230 -18.95 -7.96 18.93
C TYR A 230 -18.79 -7.60 20.39
N VAL A 231 -19.80 -7.95 21.18
CA VAL A 231 -19.95 -7.58 22.58
C VAL A 231 -19.74 -8.76 23.51
N ASP A 232 -19.27 -8.49 24.72
CA ASP A 232 -19.17 -9.47 25.80
C ASP A 232 -20.55 -9.80 26.42
N GLU A 233 -20.55 -10.64 27.46
CA GLU A 233 -21.78 -11.04 28.17
C GLU A 233 -22.46 -9.88 28.90
N GLU A 234 -21.71 -8.85 29.28
CA GLU A 234 -22.19 -7.64 29.95
C GLU A 234 -22.72 -6.60 28.95
N GLY A 235 -22.49 -6.81 27.65
CA GLY A 235 -22.91 -5.91 26.57
C GLY A 235 -21.88 -4.82 26.22
N ASN A 236 -20.66 -4.92 26.73
CA ASN A 236 -19.58 -3.98 26.40
C ASN A 236 -19.04 -4.26 25.00
N ASP A 237 -18.72 -3.20 24.25
CA ASP A 237 -18.14 -3.29 22.91
C ASP A 237 -16.67 -3.75 22.97
N VAL A 238 -16.40 -4.97 22.49
CA VAL A 238 -15.05 -5.55 22.50
C VAL A 238 -14.38 -5.39 21.14
N VAL A 239 -15.05 -5.79 20.05
CA VAL A 239 -14.50 -5.72 18.69
C VAL A 239 -15.45 -4.99 17.76
N LYS A 240 -14.93 -4.03 17.01
CA LYS A 240 -15.63 -3.35 15.92
C LYS A 240 -15.19 -3.92 14.58
N LYS A 241 -16.12 -4.46 13.80
CA LYS A 241 -15.87 -4.92 12.43
C LYS A 241 -16.05 -3.77 11.45
N LEU A 242 -14.97 -3.36 10.79
CA LEU A 242 -15.01 -2.32 9.76
C LEU A 242 -15.27 -2.92 8.38
N TYR A 243 -14.54 -3.99 8.04
CA TYR A 243 -14.66 -4.75 6.78
C TYR A 243 -14.41 -6.24 7.07
N PRO A 244 -14.70 -7.18 6.15
CA PRO A 244 -14.52 -8.62 6.40
C PRO A 244 -13.12 -9.01 6.91
N GLY A 245 -12.07 -8.32 6.44
CA GLY A 245 -10.68 -8.55 6.84
C GLY A 245 -10.09 -7.52 7.81
N PHE A 246 -10.90 -6.60 8.35
CA PHE A 246 -10.38 -5.49 9.17
C PHE A 246 -11.25 -5.22 10.41
N ALA A 247 -10.62 -5.30 11.57
CA ALA A 247 -11.25 -5.13 12.87
C ALA A 247 -10.47 -4.19 13.77
N ILE A 248 -11.17 -3.58 14.73
CA ILE A 248 -10.57 -2.85 15.84
C ILE A 248 -10.98 -3.54 17.14
N VAL A 249 -10.01 -3.95 17.95
CA VAL A 249 -10.25 -4.41 19.33
C VAL A 249 -10.18 -3.19 20.24
N LEU A 250 -11.31 -2.86 20.85
CA LEU A 250 -11.57 -1.58 21.53
C LEU A 250 -11.08 -1.58 22.98
N ASN A 251 -11.09 -2.74 23.62
CA ASN A 251 -10.68 -2.90 25.03
C ASN A 251 -9.16 -3.10 25.21
N GLY A 252 -8.38 -3.09 24.12
CA GLY A 252 -6.92 -3.29 24.16
C GLY A 252 -6.49 -4.72 24.47
N ASP A 253 -7.40 -5.70 24.45
CA ASP A 253 -7.08 -7.08 24.75
C ASP A 253 -6.31 -7.75 23.61
N LEU A 254 -5.02 -7.98 23.84
CA LEU A 254 -4.12 -8.58 22.85
C LEU A 254 -4.47 -10.04 22.55
N GLU A 255 -5.03 -10.79 23.50
CA GLU A 255 -5.41 -12.18 23.26
C GLU A 255 -6.61 -12.26 22.32
N VAL A 256 -7.58 -11.35 22.46
CA VAL A 256 -8.69 -11.20 21.51
C VAL A 256 -8.16 -10.86 20.11
N ALA A 257 -7.22 -9.92 20.02
CA ALA A 257 -6.60 -9.54 18.76
C ALA A 257 -5.81 -10.71 18.10
N LYS A 258 -5.00 -11.43 18.89
CA LYS A 258 -4.25 -12.62 18.43
C LYS A 258 -5.18 -13.72 17.95
N LYS A 259 -6.29 -13.97 18.65
CA LYS A 259 -7.30 -14.96 18.26
C LYS A 259 -7.89 -14.65 16.87
N LEU A 260 -8.22 -13.38 16.62
CA LEU A 260 -8.68 -12.92 15.30
C LEU A 260 -7.59 -13.06 14.23
N ALA A 261 -6.38 -12.60 14.49
CA ALA A 261 -5.28 -12.68 13.53
C ALA A 261 -5.00 -14.13 13.11
N ARG A 262 -4.90 -15.05 14.07
CA ARG A 262 -4.77 -16.51 13.82
C ARG A 262 -5.92 -17.07 12.99
N SER A 263 -7.13 -16.56 13.22
CA SER A 263 -8.29 -16.97 12.41
C SER A 263 -8.11 -16.61 10.93
N GLY A 264 -7.55 -15.42 10.65
CA GLY A 264 -7.24 -14.99 9.28
C GLY A 264 -6.09 -15.78 8.65
N MET A 265 -5.05 -16.09 9.41
CA MET A 265 -3.94 -16.94 8.94
C MET A 265 -4.41 -18.33 8.51
N ARG A 266 -5.17 -19.02 9.36
CA ARG A 266 -5.70 -20.37 9.06
C ARG A 266 -6.59 -20.38 7.81
N LYS A 267 -7.39 -19.33 7.62
CA LYS A 267 -8.24 -19.21 6.44
C LYS A 267 -7.41 -19.07 5.16
N ALA A 268 -6.36 -18.25 5.20
CA ALA A 268 -5.43 -18.12 4.07
C ALA A 268 -4.72 -19.45 3.72
N GLU A 269 -4.35 -20.25 4.72
CA GLU A 269 -3.77 -21.59 4.51
C GLU A 269 -4.77 -22.57 3.89
N SER A 270 -6.02 -22.57 4.37
CA SER A 270 -7.10 -23.40 3.83
C SER A 270 -7.39 -23.07 2.35
N ASP A 271 -7.47 -21.78 2.01
CA ASP A 271 -7.70 -21.33 0.64
C ASP A 271 -6.57 -21.75 -0.31
N ARG A 272 -5.32 -21.74 0.19
CA ARG A 272 -4.14 -22.18 -0.57
C ARG A 272 -4.19 -23.69 -0.85
N LEU A 273 -4.53 -24.50 0.14
CA LEU A 273 -4.66 -25.95 -0.03
C LEU A 273 -5.76 -26.30 -1.04
N PHE A 274 -6.92 -25.64 -0.96
CA PHE A 274 -8.04 -25.93 -1.85
C PHE A 274 -7.73 -25.58 -3.32
N ARG A 275 -7.04 -24.46 -3.58
CA ARG A 275 -6.58 -24.08 -4.93
C ARG A 275 -5.44 -24.95 -5.44
N GLY A 276 -4.61 -25.51 -4.57
CA GLY A 276 -3.57 -26.47 -4.95
C GLY A 276 -4.13 -27.80 -5.45
N VAL A 277 -5.28 -28.24 -4.91
CA VAL A 277 -5.93 -29.50 -5.31
C VAL A 277 -6.71 -29.35 -6.63
N SER A 278 -7.30 -28.19 -6.91
CA SER A 278 -7.99 -27.96 -8.19
C SER A 278 -7.04 -27.86 -9.39
N GLY A 279 -5.79 -27.45 -9.18
CA GLY A 279 -4.74 -27.44 -10.22
C GLY A 279 -4.11 -28.81 -10.51
N ALA A 280 -4.18 -29.76 -9.57
CA ALA A 280 -3.64 -31.11 -9.76
C ALA A 280 -4.60 -32.05 -10.53
N SER A 281 -5.85 -31.61 -10.78
CA SER A 281 -6.91 -32.44 -11.35
C SER A 281 -7.00 -32.37 -12.89
N GLN A 282 -6.08 -31.69 -13.58
CA GLN A 282 -6.08 -31.58 -15.05
C GLN A 282 -4.91 -32.29 -15.76
N ILE A 283 -4.18 -33.19 -15.08
CA ILE A 283 -3.16 -34.02 -15.74
C ILE A 283 -3.44 -35.49 -15.47
N LYS A 284 -4.33 -36.06 -16.32
CA LYS A 284 -4.26 -37.40 -16.91
C LYS A 284 -5.64 -37.78 -17.46
N GLU A 285 -5.82 -37.53 -18.74
CA GLU A 285 -6.48 -38.44 -19.68
C GLU A 285 -6.27 -37.86 -21.08
N GLU A 286 -5.15 -38.26 -21.71
CA GLU A 286 -5.01 -38.63 -23.13
C GLU A 286 -3.57 -39.14 -23.38
#